data_AF-A0A527GJ25-F1
#
_entry.id   AF-A0A527GJ25-F1
#
_cell.length_a   1.000
_cell.length_b   1.000
_cell.length_c   1.000
_cell.angle_alpha   90.00
_cell.angle_beta   90.00
_cell.angle_gamma   90.00
#
_symmetry.space_group_name_H-M   'P 1'
#
loop_
_entity.id
_entity.type
_entity.pdbx_description
1 polymer ?
#
loop_
_entity_poly.entity_id
_entity_poly.type
_entity_poly.pdbx_seq_one_letter_code
_entity_poly.pdbx_strand_id
1 'polypeptide(L)'
;LKGALAGQLVNPPRTSTWQDDTWTKYASQPEFNNFVDSFKKIQDQAALAFTPRVGFGEAMNAWAVAMQKMVNGDDVETTLRALAEEIRTGL
;
A
#
# COMPACT_ATOMS: atom_id res chain seq x y z
N LEU A 1 -10.05 9.69 12.65
CA LEU A 1 -10.37 10.99 12.01
C LEU A 1 -9.24 12.04 12.04
N LYS A 2 -8.24 11.96 12.94
CA LYS A 2 -7.17 12.99 13.02
C LYS A 2 -6.33 13.16 11.75
N GLY A 3 -6.08 12.11 10.96
CA GLY A 3 -5.39 12.24 9.67
C GLY A 3 -6.14 13.17 8.70
N ALA A 4 -7.44 12.95 8.50
CA ALA A 4 -8.26 13.77 7.61
C ALA A 4 -8.62 15.15 8.19
N LEU A 5 -8.79 15.26 9.51
CA LEU A 5 -9.26 16.50 10.16
C LEU A 5 -8.12 17.42 10.65
N ALA A 6 -6.95 16.87 10.95
CA ALA A 6 -5.83 17.62 11.55
C ALA A 6 -4.58 17.64 10.67
N GLY A 7 -4.66 17.17 9.41
CA GLY A 7 -3.54 17.21 8.47
C GLY A 7 -2.34 16.35 8.90
N GLN A 8 -2.52 15.42 9.84
CA GLN A 8 -1.52 14.43 10.26
C GLN A 8 -1.39 13.31 9.21
N LEU A 9 -1.32 13.70 7.93
CA LEU A 9 -1.07 12.81 6.81
C LEU A 9 0.43 12.89 6.53
N VAL A 10 1.16 11.86 6.92
CA VAL A 10 2.58 11.77 6.63
C VAL A 10 2.76 11.46 5.16
N ASN A 11 3.68 12.19 4.52
CA ASN A 11 4.25 11.82 3.25
C ASN A 11 5.56 11.06 3.55
N PRO A 12 5.50 9.73 3.80
CA PRO A 12 6.64 8.95 4.28
C PRO A 12 7.92 8.99 3.42
N PRO A 13 7.94 9.35 2.12
CA PRO A 13 9.17 9.47 1.35
C PRO A 13 10.05 10.68 1.69
N ARG A 14 9.57 11.69 2.45
CA ARG A 14 10.36 12.91 2.69
C ARG A 14 11.28 12.74 3.88
N THR A 15 12.59 12.83 3.66
CA THR A 15 13.63 12.83 4.70
C THR A 15 13.32 13.79 5.85
N SER A 16 12.77 14.98 5.54
CA SER A 16 12.40 16.00 6.52
C SER A 16 11.34 15.51 7.52
N THR A 17 10.43 14.62 7.11
CA THR A 17 9.40 14.08 8.02
C THR A 17 10.03 13.19 9.08
N TRP A 18 11.07 12.43 8.74
CA TRP A 18 11.76 11.53 9.68
C TRP A 18 12.81 12.22 10.55
N GLN A 19 13.06 13.51 10.29
CA GLN A 19 13.88 14.40 11.12
C GLN A 19 13.03 15.26 12.07
N ASP A 20 11.70 15.23 11.95
CA ASP A 20 10.80 15.97 12.83
C ASP A 20 10.62 15.22 14.17
N ASP A 21 11.07 15.85 15.25
CA ASP A 21 10.99 15.31 16.61
C ASP A 21 9.55 15.12 17.11
N THR A 22 8.63 15.97 16.67
CA THR A 22 7.20 15.88 17.06
C THR A 22 6.57 14.66 16.44
N TRP A 23 6.82 14.43 15.14
CA TRP A 23 6.35 13.25 14.44
C TRP A 23 6.98 11.98 15.00
N THR A 24 8.31 11.93 15.11
CA THR A 24 9.00 10.71 15.55
C THR A 24 8.61 10.30 16.97
N LYS A 25 8.38 11.25 17.87
CA LYS A 25 7.82 10.97 19.21
C LYS A 25 6.41 10.39 19.15
N TYR A 26 5.53 10.97 18.33
CA TYR A 26 4.17 10.45 18.15
C TYR A 26 4.17 9.05 17.54
N ALA A 27 4.94 8.84 16.48
CA ALA A 27 4.98 7.57 15.75
C ALA A 27 5.72 6.45 16.51
N SER A 28 6.50 6.80 17.56
CA SER A 28 7.17 5.84 18.44
C SER A 28 6.34 5.48 19.68
N GLN A 29 5.09 5.94 19.79
CA GLN A 29 4.23 5.57 20.91
C GLN A 29 3.93 4.05 20.91
N PRO A 30 3.74 3.42 22.09
CA PRO A 30 3.62 1.96 22.21
C PRO A 30 2.51 1.33 21.36
N GLU A 31 1.40 2.05 21.16
CA GLU A 31 0.28 1.60 20.32
C GLU A 31 0.65 1.37 18.85
N PHE A 32 1.77 1.95 18.38
CA PHE A 32 2.26 1.79 17.03
C PHE A 32 3.32 0.68 16.90
N ASN A 33 3.60 -0.06 17.97
CA ASN A 33 4.40 -1.30 17.97
C ASN A 33 5.66 -1.24 17.09
N ASN A 34 6.67 -0.48 17.53
CA ASN A 34 7.97 -0.34 16.86
C ASN A 34 7.89 0.14 15.40
N PHE A 35 6.85 0.90 15.03
CA PHE A 35 6.64 1.39 13.67
C PHE A 35 7.84 2.17 13.12
N VAL A 36 8.36 3.16 13.87
CA VAL A 36 9.46 4.01 13.41
C VAL A 36 10.73 3.20 13.13
N ASP A 37 11.09 2.29 14.03
CA ASP A 37 12.28 1.44 13.89
C ASP A 37 12.12 0.48 12.70
N SER A 38 10.94 -0.12 12.57
CA SER A 38 10.62 -1.01 11.45
C SER A 38 10.71 -0.26 10.13
N PHE A 39 10.08 0.91 10.02
CA PHE A 39 10.11 1.74 8.83
C PHE A 39 11.54 2.14 8.45
N LYS A 40 12.32 2.67 9.41
CA LYS A 40 13.71 3.08 9.15
C LYS A 40 14.59 1.92 8.69
N LYS A 41 14.35 0.70 9.19
CA LYS A 41 15.08 -0.51 8.80
C LYS A 41 14.74 -1.00 7.39
N ILE A 42 13.48 -0.89 6.98
CA ILE A 42 12.99 -1.48 5.73
C ILE A 42 12.90 -0.49 4.57
N GLN A 43 12.82 0.81 4.81
CA GLN A 43 12.62 1.82 3.75
C GLN A 43 13.73 1.76 2.69
N ASP A 44 14.98 1.53 3.10
CA ASP A 44 16.13 1.48 2.19
C ASP A 44 16.14 0.19 1.36
N GLN A 45 15.34 -0.80 1.75
CA GLN A 45 15.13 -2.04 1.02
C GLN A 45 13.92 -1.95 0.07
N ALA A 46 13.10 -0.90 0.21
CA ALA A 46 11.93 -0.71 -0.63
C ALA A 46 12.38 -0.25 -2.03
N ALA A 47 12.27 -1.16 -3.00
CA ALA A 47 12.44 -0.84 -4.41
C ALA A 47 11.07 -0.62 -5.06
N LEU A 48 10.88 0.54 -5.69
CA LEU A 48 9.74 0.72 -6.59
C LEU A 48 10.04 -0.02 -7.90
N ALA A 49 9.59 -1.27 -8.00
CA ALA A 49 9.83 -2.12 -9.17
C ALA A 49 8.91 -1.82 -10.36
N PHE A 50 7.97 -0.88 -10.23
CA PHE A 50 6.95 -0.62 -11.25
C PHE A 50 6.60 0.86 -11.38
N THR A 51 6.49 1.31 -12.64
CA THR A 51 5.91 2.62 -12.99
C THR A 51 4.48 2.40 -13.48
N PRO A 52 3.46 3.04 -12.86
CA PRO A 52 2.09 2.96 -13.33
C PRO A 52 1.99 3.26 -14.84
N ARG A 53 1.36 2.35 -15.57
CA ARG A 53 1.05 2.53 -17.00
C ARG A 53 -0.43 2.93 -17.14
N VAL A 54 -0.80 3.40 -18.34
CA VAL A 54 -2.21 3.54 -18.73
C VAL A 54 -2.92 2.20 -18.45
N GLY A 55 -4.11 2.25 -17.85
CA GLY A 55 -4.85 1.04 -17.42
C GLY A 55 -4.54 0.56 -16.00
N PHE A 56 -3.56 1.15 -15.29
CA PHE A 56 -3.18 0.68 -13.96
C PHE A 56 -4.32 0.80 -12.93
N GLY A 57 -5.12 1.86 -13.01
CA GLY A 57 -6.26 2.06 -12.11
C GLY A 57 -7.33 0.98 -12.30
N GLU A 58 -7.73 0.69 -13.54
CA GLU A 58 -8.68 -0.39 -13.82
C GLU A 58 -8.12 -1.75 -13.40
N ALA A 59 -6.85 -2.03 -13.71
CA ALA A 59 -6.20 -3.28 -13.32
C ALA A 59 -6.16 -3.47 -11.79
N MET A 60 -5.92 -2.40 -11.02
CA MET A 60 -5.95 -2.44 -9.55
C MET A 60 -7.37 -2.69 -9.01
N ASN A 61 -8.39 -2.12 -9.64
CA ASN A 61 -9.78 -2.38 -9.27
C ASN A 61 -10.16 -3.84 -9.55
N ALA A 62 -9.84 -4.36 -10.74
CA ALA A 62 -10.09 -5.75 -11.11
C ALA A 62 -9.36 -6.72 -10.15
N TRP A 63 -8.11 -6.40 -9.81
CA TRP A 63 -7.35 -7.16 -8.82
C TRP A 63 -8.03 -7.18 -7.44
N ALA A 64 -8.51 -6.04 -6.95
CA ALA A 64 -9.22 -5.97 -5.67
C ALA A 64 -10.51 -6.83 -5.66
N VAL A 65 -11.27 -6.81 -6.76
CA VAL A 65 -12.47 -7.65 -6.92
C VAL A 65 -12.11 -9.14 -6.92
N ALA A 66 -11.06 -9.53 -7.66
CA ALA A 66 -10.57 -10.90 -7.71
C ALA A 66 -10.10 -11.39 -6.33
N MET A 67 -9.41 -10.55 -5.55
CA MET A 67 -9.05 -10.89 -4.17
C MET A 67 -10.27 -11.17 -3.30
N GLN A 68 -11.30 -10.32 -3.38
CA GLN A 68 -12.50 -10.50 -2.57
C GLN A 68 -13.23 -11.81 -2.90
N LYS A 69 -13.27 -12.19 -4.19
CA LYS A 69 -13.80 -13.47 -4.63
C LYS A 69 -13.05 -14.66 -4.00
N MET A 70 -11.72 -14.64 -4.04
CA MET A 70 -10.89 -15.68 -3.42
C MET A 70 -11.09 -15.75 -1.89
N VAL A 71 -11.19 -14.61 -1.22
CA VAL A 71 -11.51 -14.57 0.23
C VAL A 71 -12.88 -15.17 0.52
N ASN A 72 -13.84 -15.00 -0.39
CA ASN A 72 -15.19 -15.55 -0.27
C ASN A 72 -15.29 -17.04 -0.67
N GLY A 73 -14.18 -17.67 -1.06
CA GLY A 73 -14.10 -19.10 -1.31
C GLY A 73 -14.02 -19.51 -2.78
N ASP A 74 -13.93 -18.57 -3.72
CA ASP A 74 -13.67 -18.90 -5.12
C ASP A 74 -12.28 -19.53 -5.29
N ASP A 75 -12.15 -20.44 -6.26
CA ASP A 75 -10.87 -21.07 -6.58
C ASP A 75 -9.81 -20.03 -6.98
N VAL A 76 -8.63 -20.14 -6.36
CA VAL A 76 -7.55 -19.16 -6.50
C VAL A 76 -6.98 -19.18 -7.91
N GLU A 77 -6.67 -20.37 -8.44
CA GLU A 77 -6.00 -20.49 -9.74
C GLU A 77 -6.91 -19.99 -10.86
N THR A 78 -8.17 -20.41 -10.84
CA THR A 78 -9.19 -20.03 -11.83
C THR A 78 -9.43 -18.53 -11.81
N THR A 79 -9.60 -17.95 -10.61
CA THR A 79 -9.83 -16.51 -10.44
C THR A 79 -8.64 -15.69 -10.93
N LEU A 80 -7.41 -16.10 -10.62
CA LEU A 80 -6.21 -15.41 -11.09
C LEU A 80 -6.01 -15.54 -12.60
N ARG A 81 -6.34 -16.69 -13.21
CA ARG A 81 -6.31 -16.86 -14.67
C ARG A 81 -7.32 -15.95 -15.35
N ALA A 82 -8.54 -15.86 -14.81
CA ALA A 82 -9.57 -14.96 -15.33
C ALA A 82 -9.12 -13.49 -15.25
N LEU A 83 -8.57 -13.05 -14.12
CA LEU A 83 -8.01 -11.71 -13.97
C LEU A 83 -6.89 -11.42 -14.98
N ALA A 84 -5.98 -12.37 -15.18
CA ALA A 84 -4.89 -12.21 -16.13
C ALA A 84 -5.39 -12.09 -17.58
N GLU A 85 -6.43 -12.85 -17.96
CA GLU A 85 -7.07 -12.67 -19.26
C GLU A 85 -7.78 -11.33 -19.35
N GLU A 86 -8.55 -10.92 -18.35
CA GLU A 86 -9.25 -9.62 -18.31
C GLU A 86 -8.28 -8.45 -18.54
N ILE A 87 -7.15 -8.42 -17.82
CA ILE A 87 -6.09 -7.43 -17.99
C ILE A 87 -5.43 -7.53 -19.39
N ARG A 88 -5.22 -8.73 -19.93
CA ARG A 88 -4.56 -8.93 -21.23
C ARG A 88 -5.44 -8.57 -22.41
N THR A 89 -6.72 -8.96 -22.37
CA THR A 89 -7.74 -8.53 -23.33
C THR A 89 -7.98 -7.03 -23.24
N GLY A 90 -7.38 -6.41 -22.22
CA GLY A 90 -7.17 -4.99 -22.14
C GLY A 90 -8.37 -4.33 -21.53
N LEU A 91 -8.87 -4.88 -20.41
CA LEU A 91 -9.77 -4.20 -19.46
C LEU A 91 -10.28 -2.85 -20.00
#